data_AF-A0A969ZB20-F1
#
_entry.id   AF-A0A969ZB20-F1
#
_cell.length_a   1.000
_cell.length_b   1.000
_cell.length_c   1.000
_cell.angle_alpha   90.00
_cell.angle_beta   90.00
_cell.angle_gamma   90.00
#
_symmetry.space_group_name_H-M   'P 1'
#
loop_
_entity.id
_entity.type
_entity.pdbx_description
1 polymer ?
#
loop_
_entity_poly.entity_id
_entity_poly.type
_entity_poly.pdbx_seq_one_letter_code
_entity_poly.pdbx_strand_id
1 'polypeptide(L)'
;TRAYELLLPNSVGSFVETIEKSGGPFSIPVELILLETLKNNDQLQTEALKLIPTVHKTDWFTADTAGFIMAATSGFEVETSNLVSFIKQLTTEQGVKGWDDKPASETTAMVLLGYISQGLDISIEYEANAKVNLYEALMEFYVPTEKGFKSRLDHNNADLEFATPQVFAALALYRTYLLTGQKLNLYY
;
A
#
# COMPACT_ATOMS: atom_id res chain seq x y z
N THR A 1 23.81 4.06 -8.64
CA THR A 1 22.84 5.00 -9.25
C THR A 1 21.84 5.36 -8.16
N ARG A 2 21.58 6.65 -7.88
CA ARG A 2 20.68 7.04 -6.78
C ARG A 2 19.23 7.01 -7.26
N ALA A 3 18.35 6.37 -6.52
CA ALA A 3 16.90 6.56 -6.60
C ALA A 3 16.43 6.95 -5.19
N TYR A 4 15.69 8.06 -5.06
CA TYR A 4 15.12 8.51 -3.77
C TYR A 4 16.12 8.68 -2.60
N GLU A 5 17.34 9.17 -2.85
CA GLU A 5 18.42 9.27 -1.84
C GLU A 5 18.86 7.93 -1.20
N LEU A 6 18.31 6.81 -1.64
CA LEU A 6 18.74 5.48 -1.23
C LEU A 6 20.02 5.12 -2.01
N LEU A 7 21.10 4.85 -1.27
CA LEU A 7 22.24 4.14 -1.82
C LEU A 7 21.76 2.72 -2.14
N LEU A 8 21.67 2.37 -3.42
CA LEU A 8 21.48 0.98 -3.84
C LEU A 8 22.50 0.12 -3.08
N PRO A 9 22.09 -0.83 -2.23
CA PRO A 9 23.02 -1.56 -1.40
C PRO A 9 23.95 -2.40 -2.26
N ASN A 10 25.26 -2.16 -2.16
CA ASN A 10 26.28 -2.93 -2.88
C ASN A 10 26.67 -4.23 -2.14
N SER A 11 26.09 -4.50 -0.97
CA SER A 11 26.27 -5.75 -0.22
C SER A 11 25.15 -6.02 0.80
N VAL A 12 24.95 -7.30 1.13
CA VAL A 12 23.95 -7.79 2.11
C VAL A 12 24.18 -7.22 3.52
N GLY A 13 25.43 -6.92 3.90
CA GLY A 13 25.76 -6.36 5.22
C GLY A 13 25.26 -4.93 5.43
N SER A 14 25.26 -4.10 4.39
CA SER A 14 24.69 -2.74 4.47
C SER A 14 23.16 -2.73 4.51
N PHE A 15 22.49 -3.83 4.16
CA PHE A 15 21.03 -3.91 4.01
C PHE A 15 20.29 -4.17 5.32
N VAL A 16 20.73 -5.15 6.13
CA VAL A 16 20.15 -5.38 7.46
C VAL A 16 20.35 -4.13 8.33
N GLU A 17 21.53 -3.53 8.27
CA GLU A 17 21.81 -2.26 8.95
C GLU A 17 20.96 -1.09 8.41
N THR A 18 20.65 -1.04 7.11
CA THR A 18 19.82 0.04 6.54
C THR A 18 18.35 -0.16 6.88
N ILE A 19 17.80 -1.38 6.87
CA ILE A 19 16.44 -1.64 7.35
C ILE A 19 16.32 -1.36 8.86
N GLU A 20 17.31 -1.76 9.66
CA GLU A 20 17.31 -1.54 11.11
C GLU A 20 17.63 -0.09 11.52
N LYS A 21 18.46 0.65 10.77
CA LYS A 21 18.90 2.02 11.11
C LYS A 21 18.24 3.13 10.30
N SER A 22 17.70 2.85 9.11
CA SER A 22 17.02 3.85 8.25
C SER A 22 15.52 3.57 8.07
N GLY A 23 15.00 2.49 8.66
CA GLY A 23 13.68 1.89 8.39
C GLY A 23 12.49 2.78 8.75
N GLY A 24 12.22 3.74 7.89
CA GLY A 24 10.89 4.33 7.77
C GLY A 24 9.90 3.31 7.17
N PRO A 25 8.59 3.58 7.30
CA PRO A 25 7.52 2.67 6.89
C PRO A 25 7.62 2.15 5.45
N PHE A 26 8.26 2.90 4.55
CA PHE A 26 8.25 2.58 3.12
C PHE A 26 9.55 1.96 2.58
N SER A 27 10.56 1.73 3.41
CA SER A 27 11.86 1.23 2.92
C SER A 27 11.76 -0.17 2.33
N ILE A 28 11.04 -1.08 2.99
CA ILE A 28 10.86 -2.47 2.55
C ILE A 28 10.16 -2.57 1.18
N PRO A 29 8.97 -1.99 0.96
CA PRO A 29 8.29 -2.11 -0.32
C PRO A 29 9.07 -1.44 -1.47
N VAL A 30 9.68 -0.27 -1.25
CA VAL A 30 10.51 0.41 -2.26
C VAL A 30 11.69 -0.46 -2.68
N GLU A 31 12.34 -1.10 -1.71
CA GLU A 31 13.49 -1.96 -1.98
C GLU A 31 13.11 -3.22 -2.75
N LEU A 32 12.02 -3.88 -2.38
CA LEU A 32 11.50 -5.04 -3.13
C LEU A 32 11.23 -4.66 -4.60
N ILE A 33 10.64 -3.49 -4.84
CA ILE A 33 10.37 -2.99 -6.19
C ILE A 33 11.66 -2.77 -6.97
N LEU A 34 12.67 -2.13 -6.36
CA LEU A 34 13.95 -1.88 -7.00
C LEU A 34 14.70 -3.17 -7.32
N LEU A 35 14.71 -4.13 -6.39
CA LEU A 35 15.36 -5.42 -6.57
C LEU A 35 14.74 -6.22 -7.71
N GLU A 36 13.41 -6.26 -7.79
CA GLU A 36 12.70 -6.94 -8.86
C GLU A 36 12.92 -6.26 -10.21
N THR A 37 12.83 -4.92 -10.26
CA THR A 37 13.00 -4.15 -11.50
C THR A 37 14.41 -4.30 -12.06
N LEU A 38 15.43 -4.33 -11.20
CA LEU A 38 16.83 -4.39 -11.61
C LEU A 38 17.36 -5.82 -11.77
N LYS A 39 16.68 -6.83 -11.21
CA LYS A 39 17.09 -8.25 -11.23
C LYS A 39 18.56 -8.47 -10.87
N ASN A 40 19.04 -7.73 -9.87
CA ASN A 40 20.47 -7.57 -9.62
C ASN A 40 20.97 -8.17 -8.31
N ASN A 41 20.08 -8.66 -7.42
CA ASN A 41 20.49 -9.21 -6.13
C ASN A 41 19.43 -10.14 -5.47
N ASP A 42 19.34 -11.37 -5.95
CA ASP A 42 18.39 -12.39 -5.47
C ASP A 42 18.54 -12.72 -3.98
N GLN A 43 19.76 -12.65 -3.45
CA GLN A 43 20.00 -12.87 -2.03
C GLN A 43 19.34 -11.77 -1.18
N LEU A 44 19.47 -10.51 -1.60
CA LEU A 44 18.84 -9.39 -0.90
C LEU A 44 17.32 -9.49 -0.94
N GLN A 45 16.78 -9.83 -2.10
CA GLN A 45 15.35 -10.04 -2.29
C GLN A 45 14.84 -11.14 -1.35
N THR A 46 15.55 -12.26 -1.26
CA THR A 46 15.21 -13.37 -0.36
C THR A 46 15.18 -12.93 1.11
N GLU A 47 16.16 -12.14 1.57
CA GLU A 47 16.17 -11.64 2.95
C GLU A 47 15.06 -10.62 3.20
N ALA A 48 14.76 -9.73 2.25
CA ALA A 48 13.64 -8.80 2.36
C ALA A 48 12.29 -9.53 2.51
N LEU A 49 12.07 -10.57 1.71
CA LEU A 49 10.83 -11.36 1.75
C LEU A 49 10.63 -12.08 3.08
N LYS A 50 11.70 -12.49 3.78
CA LYS A 50 11.61 -13.13 5.11
C LYS A 50 11.08 -12.21 6.20
N LEU A 51 11.13 -10.89 6.02
CA LEU A 51 10.65 -9.91 7.00
C LEU A 51 9.13 -9.69 6.93
N ILE A 52 8.51 -9.97 5.78
CA ILE A 52 7.09 -9.68 5.52
C ILE A 52 6.12 -10.32 6.54
N PRO A 53 6.34 -11.57 7.01
CA PRO A 53 5.45 -12.16 8.01
C PRO A 53 5.47 -11.44 9.37
N THR A 54 6.51 -10.67 9.70
CA THR A 54 6.70 -10.08 11.04
C THR A 54 6.75 -8.55 11.05
N VAL A 55 6.90 -7.90 9.90
CA VAL A 55 7.05 -6.43 9.77
C VAL A 55 5.92 -5.63 10.43
N HIS A 56 4.71 -6.18 10.46
CA HIS A 56 3.54 -5.53 11.08
C HIS A 56 3.63 -5.31 12.60
N LYS A 57 4.68 -5.82 13.25
CA LYS A 57 4.91 -5.68 14.69
C LYS A 57 5.72 -4.44 15.07
N THR A 58 6.14 -3.63 14.10
CA THR A 58 6.89 -2.40 14.34
C THR A 58 5.96 -1.25 14.69
N ASP A 59 6.41 -0.34 15.55
CA ASP A 59 5.58 0.78 16.06
C ASP A 59 5.19 1.80 14.98
N TRP A 60 5.92 1.83 13.87
CA TRP A 60 5.65 2.72 12.73
C TRP A 60 4.71 2.11 11.69
N PHE A 61 4.24 0.86 11.88
CA PHE A 61 3.51 0.14 10.86
C PHE A 61 2.09 0.67 10.67
N THR A 62 1.75 1.09 9.45
CA THR A 62 0.42 1.64 9.09
C THR A 62 -0.26 0.82 8.01
N ALA A 63 -1.55 1.06 7.79
CA ALA A 63 -2.27 0.45 6.68
C ALA A 63 -1.70 0.85 5.29
N ASP A 64 -1.15 2.07 5.15
CA ASP A 64 -0.43 2.48 3.94
C ASP A 64 0.75 1.54 3.67
N THR A 65 1.50 1.24 4.73
CA THR A 65 2.65 0.34 4.63
C THR A 65 2.22 -1.08 4.28
N ALA A 66 1.17 -1.59 4.93
CA ALA A 66 0.63 -2.91 4.63
C ALA A 66 0.17 -3.01 3.17
N GLY A 67 -0.59 -2.02 2.68
CA GLY A 67 -1.04 -1.95 1.29
C GLY A 67 0.12 -1.87 0.30
N PHE A 68 1.15 -1.06 0.61
CA PHE A 68 2.32 -0.92 -0.25
C PHE A 68 3.17 -2.20 -0.30
N ILE A 69 3.37 -2.87 0.84
CA ILE A 69 4.03 -4.18 0.87
C ILE A 69 3.24 -5.20 0.07
N MET A 70 1.92 -5.27 0.25
CA MET A 70 1.07 -6.17 -0.55
C MET A 70 1.17 -5.89 -2.04
N ALA A 71 1.26 -4.63 -2.46
CA ALA A 71 1.51 -4.31 -3.86
C ALA A 71 2.92 -4.77 -4.27
N ALA A 72 3.97 -4.37 -3.56
CA ALA A 72 5.35 -4.73 -3.88
C ALA A 72 5.59 -6.26 -3.90
N THR A 73 4.83 -7.04 -3.14
CA THR A 73 5.04 -8.49 -3.05
C THR A 73 4.22 -9.31 -4.03
N SER A 74 3.38 -8.72 -4.89
CA SER A 74 2.39 -9.48 -5.67
C SER A 74 2.97 -10.45 -6.70
N GLY A 75 4.24 -10.30 -7.05
CA GLY A 75 4.98 -11.21 -7.95
C GLY A 75 5.71 -12.34 -7.22
N PHE A 76 5.69 -12.38 -5.88
CA PHE A 76 6.45 -13.34 -5.08
C PHE A 76 5.55 -14.30 -4.32
N GLU A 77 6.05 -15.51 -4.09
CA GLU A 77 5.42 -16.48 -3.19
C GLU A 77 5.76 -16.12 -1.73
N VAL A 78 5.00 -15.19 -1.15
CA VAL A 78 5.15 -14.78 0.25
C VAL A 78 3.79 -14.71 0.95
N GLU A 79 3.75 -15.12 2.21
CA GLU A 79 2.54 -15.09 3.04
C GLU A 79 2.20 -13.65 3.44
N THR A 80 1.00 -13.17 3.09
CA THR A 80 0.52 -11.81 3.40
C THR A 80 -0.76 -11.79 4.22
N SER A 81 -1.25 -12.93 4.73
CA SER A 81 -2.49 -12.99 5.54
C SER A 81 -2.44 -12.14 6.81
N ASN A 82 -1.26 -11.94 7.39
CA ASN A 82 -1.03 -11.04 8.51
C ASN A 82 -1.32 -9.57 8.12
N LEU A 83 -0.93 -9.15 6.92
CA LEU A 83 -1.17 -7.79 6.41
C LEU A 83 -2.66 -7.55 6.14
N VAL A 84 -3.33 -8.54 5.55
CA VAL A 84 -4.78 -8.52 5.33
C VAL A 84 -5.53 -8.41 6.66
N SER A 85 -5.11 -9.20 7.66
CA SER A 85 -5.70 -9.16 9.01
C SER A 85 -5.48 -7.81 9.69
N PHE A 86 -4.30 -7.21 9.52
CA PHE A 86 -3.99 -5.89 10.05
C PHE A 86 -4.84 -4.79 9.39
N ILE A 87 -4.95 -4.80 8.06
CA ILE A 87 -5.79 -3.84 7.32
C ILE A 87 -7.26 -3.96 7.75
N LYS A 88 -7.76 -5.19 7.92
CA LYS A 88 -9.12 -5.44 8.42
C LYS A 88 -9.39 -4.77 9.77
N GLN A 89 -8.43 -4.81 10.70
CA GLN A 89 -8.56 -4.15 12.02
C GLN A 89 -8.62 -2.62 11.94
N LEU A 90 -8.08 -2.04 10.87
CA LEU A 90 -8.05 -0.59 10.63
C LEU A 90 -9.14 -0.12 9.67
N THR A 91 -9.94 -1.04 9.15
CA THR A 91 -11.03 -0.72 8.23
C THR A 91 -12.28 -0.32 9.01
N THR A 92 -13.02 0.63 8.44
CA THR A 92 -14.30 1.14 8.96
C THR A 92 -15.32 1.19 7.82
N GLU A 93 -16.56 1.58 8.11
CA GLU A 93 -17.57 1.82 7.08
C GLU A 93 -17.16 2.90 6.07
N GLN A 94 -16.30 3.86 6.49
CA GLN A 94 -15.84 5.00 5.69
C GLN A 94 -14.50 4.76 5.00
N GLY A 95 -14.00 3.51 5.00
CA GLY A 95 -12.70 3.15 4.45
C GLY A 95 -11.65 2.88 5.52
N VAL A 96 -10.38 3.00 5.16
CA VAL A 96 -9.26 2.57 6.00
C VAL A 96 -8.66 3.74 6.76
N LYS A 97 -8.39 3.51 8.05
CA LYS A 97 -7.77 4.48 8.94
C LYS A 97 -6.30 4.72 8.58
N GLY A 98 -5.93 6.00 8.52
CA GLY A 98 -4.53 6.45 8.37
C GLY A 98 -3.78 6.49 9.70
N TRP A 99 -2.60 7.11 9.69
CA TRP A 99 -1.71 7.25 10.85
C TRP A 99 -2.32 8.02 12.03
N ASP A 100 -3.35 8.84 11.79
CA ASP A 100 -4.09 9.64 12.76
C ASP A 100 -5.37 8.95 13.27
N ASP A 101 -5.53 7.65 13.01
CA ASP A 101 -6.69 6.81 13.38
C ASP A 101 -8.05 7.27 12.77
N LYS A 102 -8.01 8.17 11.78
CA LYS A 102 -9.18 8.62 11.02
C LYS A 102 -9.21 7.98 9.62
N PRO A 103 -10.40 7.71 9.05
CA PRO A 103 -10.54 7.29 7.66
C PRO A 103 -9.84 8.27 6.71
N ALA A 104 -8.99 7.72 5.85
CA ALA A 104 -8.08 8.48 5.00
C ALA A 104 -8.18 8.02 3.55
N SER A 105 -8.33 8.96 2.62
CA SER A 105 -8.47 8.62 1.19
C SER A 105 -7.19 8.01 0.62
N GLU A 106 -6.02 8.55 0.96
CA GLU A 106 -4.72 8.08 0.50
C GLU A 106 -4.41 6.67 1.02
N THR A 107 -4.75 6.39 2.28
CA THR A 107 -4.54 5.07 2.89
C THR A 107 -5.50 4.04 2.30
N THR A 108 -6.77 4.41 2.11
CA THR A 108 -7.76 3.56 1.43
C THR A 108 -7.33 3.26 -0.01
N ALA A 109 -6.75 4.24 -0.71
CA ALA A 109 -6.22 4.06 -2.06
C ALA A 109 -5.00 3.12 -2.08
N MET A 110 -4.08 3.25 -1.13
CA MET A 110 -2.92 2.37 -1.01
C MET A 110 -3.32 0.92 -0.71
N VAL A 111 -4.32 0.73 0.14
CA VAL A 111 -4.90 -0.60 0.41
C VAL A 111 -5.59 -1.16 -0.82
N LEU A 112 -6.35 -0.35 -1.56
CA LEU A 112 -6.98 -0.78 -2.82
C LEU A 112 -5.94 -1.27 -3.83
N LEU A 113 -4.83 -0.54 -4.00
CA LEU A 113 -3.70 -0.95 -4.85
C LEU A 113 -3.12 -2.30 -4.41
N GLY A 114 -2.86 -2.48 -3.11
CA GLY A 114 -2.36 -3.74 -2.56
C GLY A 114 -3.30 -4.92 -2.79
N TYR A 115 -4.61 -4.73 -2.58
CA TYR A 115 -5.62 -5.76 -2.77
C TYR A 115 -5.75 -6.18 -4.24
N ILE A 116 -5.81 -5.21 -5.16
CA ILE A 116 -5.87 -5.49 -6.60
C ILE A 116 -4.62 -6.23 -7.07
N SER A 117 -3.44 -5.80 -6.60
CA SER A 117 -2.16 -6.43 -6.96
C SER A 117 -2.12 -7.90 -6.54
N GLN A 118 -2.65 -8.21 -5.36
CA GLN A 118 -2.76 -9.58 -4.84
C GLN A 118 -3.90 -10.39 -5.49
N GLY A 119 -4.85 -9.72 -6.16
CA GLY A 119 -6.06 -10.35 -6.72
C GLY A 119 -7.11 -10.68 -5.65
N LEU A 120 -7.19 -9.88 -4.60
CA LEU A 120 -8.15 -10.01 -3.51
C LEU A 120 -9.45 -9.26 -3.81
N ASP A 121 -10.53 -9.68 -3.14
CA ASP A 121 -11.80 -8.94 -3.14
C ASP A 121 -11.61 -7.60 -2.43
N ILE A 122 -11.98 -6.50 -3.12
CA ILE A 122 -11.87 -5.14 -2.59
C ILE A 122 -12.97 -4.79 -1.58
N SER A 123 -13.90 -5.72 -1.31
CA SER A 123 -14.84 -5.64 -0.21
C SER A 123 -14.25 -6.24 1.07
N ILE A 124 -13.85 -5.39 2.00
CA ILE A 124 -13.24 -5.79 3.28
C ILE A 124 -14.32 -5.89 4.34
N GLU A 125 -14.39 -7.04 5.02
CA GLU A 125 -15.17 -7.17 6.24
C GLU A 125 -14.47 -6.45 7.39
N TYR A 126 -15.12 -5.50 8.05
CA TYR A 126 -14.54 -4.74 9.17
C TYR A 126 -15.22 -5.05 10.52
N GLU A 127 -16.44 -5.56 10.49
CA GLU A 127 -17.17 -6.10 11.66
C GLU A 127 -17.95 -7.34 11.25
N ALA A 128 -18.50 -8.08 12.21
CA ALA A 128 -19.27 -9.29 11.94
C ALA A 128 -20.47 -8.98 11.02
N ASN A 129 -20.42 -9.51 9.79
CA ASN A 129 -21.41 -9.30 8.72
C ASN A 129 -21.47 -7.88 8.14
N ALA A 130 -20.45 -7.04 8.37
CA ALA A 130 -20.36 -5.72 7.76
C ALA A 130 -19.15 -5.65 6.82
N LYS A 131 -19.38 -5.21 5.58
CA LYS A 131 -18.34 -5.06 4.55
C LYS A 131 -18.35 -3.64 4.00
N VAL A 132 -17.16 -3.10 3.76
CA VAL A 132 -16.97 -1.87 3.00
C VAL A 132 -16.33 -2.20 1.67
N ASN A 133 -16.85 -1.64 0.58
CA ASN A 133 -16.17 -1.69 -0.70
C ASN A 133 -15.20 -0.50 -0.80
N LEU A 134 -13.90 -0.77 -1.01
CA LEU A 134 -12.88 0.28 -1.01
C LEU A 134 -13.09 1.34 -2.10
N TYR A 135 -13.66 0.98 -3.26
CA TYR A 135 -14.02 1.96 -4.29
C TYR A 135 -15.13 2.89 -3.82
N GLU A 136 -16.18 2.35 -3.21
CA GLU A 136 -17.31 3.13 -2.71
C GLU A 136 -16.85 4.07 -1.59
N ALA A 137 -16.02 3.58 -0.67
CA ALA A 137 -15.43 4.40 0.39
C ALA A 137 -14.60 5.57 -0.16
N LEU A 138 -13.78 5.34 -1.21
CA LEU A 138 -13.01 6.41 -1.85
C LEU A 138 -13.91 7.51 -2.45
N MET A 139 -15.10 7.17 -2.93
CA MET A 139 -16.02 8.14 -3.51
C MET A 139 -16.60 9.12 -2.47
N GLU A 140 -16.62 8.75 -1.18
CA GLU A 140 -17.01 9.68 -0.10
C GLU A 140 -16.04 10.85 0.07
N PHE A 141 -14.80 10.69 -0.38
CA PHE A 141 -13.77 11.73 -0.34
C PHE A 141 -13.76 12.61 -1.59
N TYR A 142 -14.61 12.35 -2.59
CA TYR A 142 -14.60 13.13 -3.82
C TYR A 142 -15.17 14.54 -3.59
N VAL A 143 -14.49 15.55 -4.14
CA VAL A 143 -14.88 16.97 -4.11
C VAL A 143 -15.24 17.40 -5.54
N PRO A 144 -16.52 17.38 -5.95
CA PRO A 144 -16.92 17.58 -7.34
C PRO A 144 -16.55 18.94 -7.93
N THR A 145 -16.58 19.99 -7.11
CA THR A 145 -16.25 21.37 -7.52
C THR A 145 -14.79 21.53 -7.92
N GLU A 146 -13.90 20.73 -7.32
CA GLU A 146 -12.45 20.78 -7.55
C GLU A 146 -11.95 19.60 -8.40
N LYS A 147 -12.82 18.62 -8.67
CA LYS A 147 -12.50 17.38 -9.39
C LYS A 147 -11.33 16.62 -8.76
N GLY A 148 -11.25 16.63 -7.43
CA GLY A 148 -10.19 15.97 -6.66
C GLY A 148 -10.74 15.22 -5.45
N PHE A 149 -9.83 14.73 -4.61
CA PHE A 149 -10.16 13.99 -3.38
C PHE A 149 -9.58 14.72 -2.17
N LYS A 150 -10.36 14.80 -1.10
CA LYS A 150 -9.89 15.29 0.20
C LYS A 150 -9.22 14.17 0.98
N SER A 151 -8.18 14.48 1.75
CA SER A 151 -7.47 13.48 2.56
C SER A 151 -8.33 12.91 3.71
N ARG A 152 -9.20 13.74 4.32
CA ARG A 152 -10.10 13.35 5.42
C ARG A 152 -11.52 13.81 5.15
N LEU A 153 -12.51 13.12 5.70
CA LEU A 153 -13.93 13.47 5.49
C LEU A 153 -14.32 14.85 6.05
N ASP A 154 -13.66 15.30 7.11
CA ASP A 154 -13.87 16.61 7.75
C ASP A 154 -13.16 17.77 7.03
N HIS A 155 -12.37 17.49 5.99
CA HIS A 155 -11.77 18.53 5.14
C HIS A 155 -12.78 19.04 4.09
N ASN A 156 -12.77 20.34 3.84
CA ASN A 156 -13.72 20.98 2.91
C ASN A 156 -13.23 21.01 1.46
N ASN A 157 -11.91 20.98 1.25
CA ASN A 157 -11.29 21.15 -0.08
C ASN A 157 -10.60 19.86 -0.50
N ALA A 158 -10.39 19.69 -1.80
CA ALA A 158 -9.56 18.60 -2.29
C ALA A 158 -8.10 18.83 -1.89
N ASP A 159 -7.41 17.74 -1.59
CA ASP A 159 -5.96 17.72 -1.51
C ASP A 159 -5.42 17.26 -2.86
N LEU A 160 -5.17 18.23 -3.73
CA LEU A 160 -4.73 18.00 -5.12
C LEU A 160 -3.27 17.54 -5.21
N GLU A 161 -2.48 17.79 -4.17
CA GLU A 161 -1.03 17.55 -4.18
C GLU A 161 -0.67 16.17 -3.64
N PHE A 162 -1.46 15.64 -2.70
CA PHE A 162 -1.12 14.40 -2.01
C PHE A 162 -2.22 13.33 -2.12
N ALA A 163 -3.44 13.57 -1.66
CA ALA A 163 -4.52 12.58 -1.73
C ALA A 163 -4.96 12.26 -3.17
N THR A 164 -5.23 13.30 -3.97
CA THR A 164 -5.82 13.16 -5.30
C THR A 164 -4.99 12.28 -6.25
N PRO A 165 -3.66 12.44 -6.37
CA PRO A 165 -2.86 11.58 -7.25
C PRO A 165 -2.91 10.10 -6.84
N GLN A 166 -2.91 9.82 -5.53
CA GLN A 166 -2.93 8.46 -4.99
C GLN A 166 -4.27 7.78 -5.26
N VAL A 167 -5.38 8.47 -4.97
CA VAL A 167 -6.73 7.98 -5.25
C VAL A 167 -6.94 7.79 -6.75
N PHE A 168 -6.51 8.74 -7.58
CA PHE A 168 -6.61 8.61 -9.03
C PHE A 168 -5.87 7.37 -9.56
N ALA A 169 -4.63 7.14 -9.10
CA ALA A 169 -3.84 5.98 -9.49
C ALA A 169 -4.54 4.66 -9.11
N ALA A 170 -5.07 4.57 -7.89
CA ALA A 170 -5.79 3.40 -7.41
C ALA A 170 -7.06 3.11 -8.24
N LEU A 171 -7.85 4.14 -8.54
CA LEU A 171 -9.07 4.01 -9.34
C LEU A 171 -8.78 3.66 -10.81
N ALA A 172 -7.72 4.21 -11.39
CA ALA A 172 -7.30 3.88 -12.75
C ALA A 172 -6.84 2.41 -12.85
N LEU A 173 -6.10 1.93 -11.86
CA LEU A 173 -5.69 0.52 -11.78
C LEU A 173 -6.91 -0.38 -11.59
N TYR A 174 -7.83 -0.02 -10.68
CA TYR A 174 -9.07 -0.76 -10.44
C TYR A 174 -9.94 -0.87 -11.69
N ARG A 175 -10.11 0.23 -12.43
CA ARG A 175 -10.83 0.20 -13.71
C ARG A 175 -10.20 -0.79 -14.69
N THR A 176 -8.87 -0.82 -14.76
CA THR A 176 -8.16 -1.73 -15.66
C THR A 176 -8.31 -3.19 -15.20
N TYR A 177 -8.27 -3.44 -13.88
CA TYR A 177 -8.54 -4.75 -13.28
C TYR A 177 -9.94 -5.24 -13.66
N LEU A 178 -10.97 -4.39 -13.53
CA LEU A 178 -12.34 -4.73 -13.91
C LEU A 178 -12.50 -5.06 -15.40
N LEU A 179 -11.77 -4.36 -16.27
CA LEU A 179 -11.88 -4.54 -17.73
C LEU A 179 -11.14 -5.77 -18.24
N THR A 180 -10.05 -6.16 -17.56
CA THR A 180 -9.14 -7.22 -18.04
C THR A 180 -9.28 -8.52 -17.26
N GLY A 181 -9.73 -8.46 -16.01
CA GLY A 181 -9.70 -9.57 -15.06
C GLY A 181 -8.27 -10.01 -14.67
N GLN A 182 -7.25 -9.25 -15.06
CA GLN A 182 -5.85 -9.58 -14.78
C GLN A 182 -5.40 -8.92 -13.48
N LYS A 183 -4.56 -9.61 -12.71
CA LYS A 183 -3.84 -8.97 -11.60
C LYS A 183 -2.96 -7.86 -12.18
N LEU A 184 -3.05 -6.67 -11.58
CA LEU A 184 -2.28 -5.51 -12.02
C LEU A 184 -1.51 -4.96 -10.85
N ASN A 185 -0.24 -4.66 -11.10
CA ASN A 185 0.64 -4.03 -10.13
C ASN A 185 1.07 -2.68 -10.72
N LEU A 186 0.96 -1.60 -9.94
CA LEU A 186 1.39 -0.28 -10.39
C LEU A 186 2.93 -0.17 -10.50
N TYR A 187 3.66 -1.04 -9.80
CA TYR A 187 5.09 -0.93 -9.59
C TYR A 187 5.94 -1.86 -10.49
N TYR A 188 5.32 -2.71 -11.30
CA TYR A 188 5.99 -3.65 -12.22
C TYR A 188 5.42 -3.59 -13.64
#